data_AF-A0A6N9IZL1-F1
#
_entry.id   AF-A0A6N9IZL1-F1
#
_cell.length_a   1.000
_cell.length_b   1.000
_cell.length_c   1.000
_cell.angle_alpha   90.00
_cell.angle_beta   90.00
_cell.angle_gamma   90.00
#
_symmetry.space_group_name_H-M   'P 1'
#
loop_
_entity.id
_entity.type
_entity.pdbx_description
1 polymer ?
#
loop_
_entity_poly.entity_id
_entity_poly.type
_entity_poly.pdbx_seq_one_letter_code
_entity_poly.pdbx_strand_id
1 'polypeptide(L)'
;MTRNQYVPKHRKFFSVAIIYFTVVIFLAHSPGAFAASICKEGLKELQGSQEVIQSKGGLWGYLEKSGSLKDKSILGLQIDGKLQRLIVTFESLCEQGKTPTPKLHGLVLGLIGDARMIFNRAADRQPKDKVLEKLNGLSKNIDELQAQLPD
;
A
#
# COMPACT_ATOMS: atom_id res chain seq x y z
N MET A 1 -5.84 71.02 -6.55
CA MET A 1 -5.00 70.20 -5.64
C MET A 1 -5.04 68.76 -6.12
N THR A 2 -3.98 68.30 -6.78
CA THR A 2 -3.82 66.92 -7.26
C THR A 2 -3.29 66.05 -6.13
N ARG A 3 -4.13 65.12 -5.64
CA ARG A 3 -3.75 64.16 -4.59
C ARG A 3 -2.88 63.07 -5.22
N ASN A 4 -1.57 63.22 -5.08
CA ASN A 4 -0.59 62.26 -5.55
C ASN A 4 -0.74 60.94 -4.76
N GLN A 5 -1.22 59.88 -5.40
CA GLN A 5 -1.33 58.56 -4.78
C GLN A 5 0.05 57.88 -4.74
N TYR A 6 0.77 58.08 -3.64
CA TYR A 6 2.02 57.38 -3.38
C TYR A 6 1.69 55.94 -2.94
N VAL A 7 1.74 55.01 -3.89
CA VAL A 7 1.66 53.57 -3.58
C VAL A 7 3.01 53.14 -2.97
N PRO A 8 3.07 52.71 -1.71
CA PRO A 8 4.34 52.38 -1.06
C PRO A 8 4.99 51.17 -1.76
N LYS A 9 6.21 51.38 -2.27
CA LYS A 9 7.06 50.41 -2.99
C LYS A 9 7.18 49.04 -2.28
N HIS A 10 7.08 49.05 -0.95
CA HIS A 10 7.13 47.86 -0.09
C HIS A 10 5.97 46.88 -0.30
N ARG A 11 4.79 47.39 -0.70
CA ARG A 11 3.60 46.56 -0.93
C ARG A 11 3.74 45.70 -2.19
N LYS A 12 4.41 46.21 -3.23
CA LYS A 12 4.69 45.47 -4.47
C LYS A 12 5.71 44.34 -4.24
N PHE A 13 6.75 44.59 -3.44
CA PHE A 13 7.75 43.57 -3.08
C PHE A 13 7.16 42.43 -2.24
N PHE A 14 6.32 42.76 -1.25
CA PHE A 14 5.60 41.76 -0.46
C PHE A 14 4.65 40.92 -1.32
N SER A 15 3.92 41.54 -2.27
CA SER A 15 3.06 40.81 -3.20
C SER A 15 3.84 39.87 -4.12
N VAL A 16 5.00 40.28 -4.64
CA VAL A 16 5.85 39.42 -5.48
C VAL A 16 6.42 38.25 -4.68
N ALA A 17 6.85 38.48 -3.44
CA ALA A 17 7.36 37.42 -2.56
C ALA A 17 6.27 36.39 -2.24
N ILE A 18 5.03 36.83 -1.98
CA ILE A 18 3.89 35.94 -1.74
C ILE A 18 3.57 35.11 -2.99
N ILE A 19 3.55 35.72 -4.17
CA ILE A 19 3.30 35.01 -5.45
C ILE A 19 4.40 33.97 -5.72
N TYR A 20 5.66 34.31 -5.46
CA TYR A 20 6.76 33.37 -5.62
C TYR A 20 6.61 32.18 -4.66
N PHE A 21 6.27 32.45 -3.40
CA PHE A 21 6.07 31.41 -2.39
C PHE A 21 4.88 30.50 -2.73
N THR A 22 3.77 31.05 -3.21
CA THR A 22 2.60 30.25 -3.62
C THR A 22 2.90 29.40 -4.86
N VAL A 23 3.64 29.92 -5.84
CA VAL A 23 4.07 29.15 -7.04
C VAL A 23 5.00 28.00 -6.66
N VAL A 24 5.95 28.22 -5.76
CA VAL A 24 6.86 27.16 -5.27
C VAL A 24 6.09 26.07 -4.52
N ILE A 25 5.14 26.45 -3.65
CA ILE A 25 4.29 25.48 -2.94
C ILE A 25 3.41 24.70 -3.92
N PHE A 26 2.83 25.34 -4.94
CA PHE A 26 2.02 24.65 -5.94
C PHE A 26 2.82 23.65 -6.78
N LEU A 27 4.06 23.98 -7.15
CA LEU A 27 4.95 23.08 -7.90
C LEU A 27 5.42 21.89 -7.05
N ALA A 28 5.67 22.11 -5.76
CA ALA A 28 6.05 21.06 -4.81
C ALA A 28 4.91 20.05 -4.55
N HIS A 29 3.65 20.48 -4.64
CA HIS A 29 2.47 19.60 -4.51
C HIS A 29 2.00 19.03 -5.86
N SER A 30 2.84 19.03 -6.90
CA SER A 30 2.46 18.45 -8.18
C SER A 30 2.21 16.93 -8.04
N PRO A 31 1.17 16.38 -8.68
CA PRO A 31 0.82 14.96 -8.60
C PRO A 31 1.98 14.01 -8.95
N GLY A 32 2.92 14.46 -9.79
CA GLY A 32 4.08 13.68 -10.21
C GLY A 32 5.09 13.37 -9.10
N ALA A 33 5.26 14.26 -8.11
CA ALA A 33 6.16 14.01 -6.98
C ALA A 33 5.60 12.91 -6.05
N PHE A 34 4.28 12.92 -5.83
CA PHE A 34 3.57 11.87 -5.08
C PHE A 34 3.53 10.54 -5.85
N ALA A 35 3.41 10.60 -7.17
CA ALA A 35 3.44 9.43 -8.03
C ALA A 35 4.79 8.71 -7.99
N ALA A 36 5.88 9.46 -8.10
CA ALA A 36 7.23 8.90 -8.04
C ALA A 36 7.55 8.32 -6.65
N SER A 37 7.07 8.96 -5.57
CA SER A 37 7.29 8.47 -4.20
C SER A 37 6.50 7.20 -3.91
N ILE A 38 5.24 7.10 -4.36
CA ILE A 38 4.42 5.91 -4.10
C ILE A 38 4.91 4.69 -4.90
N CYS A 39 5.33 4.89 -6.14
CA CYS A 39 5.84 3.81 -6.98
C CYS A 39 7.20 3.30 -6.54
N LYS A 40 8.01 4.13 -5.90
CA LYS A 40 9.31 3.72 -5.38
C LYS A 40 9.23 3.23 -3.93
N GLU A 41 8.85 4.11 -3.02
CA GLU A 41 8.86 3.82 -1.58
C GLU A 41 7.65 2.96 -1.18
N GLY A 42 6.48 3.21 -1.76
CA GLY A 42 5.29 2.39 -1.50
C GLY A 42 5.45 0.96 -2.01
N LEU A 43 5.93 0.77 -3.24
CA LEU A 43 6.21 -0.58 -3.76
C LEU A 43 7.25 -1.31 -2.89
N LYS A 44 8.33 -0.63 -2.50
CA LYS A 44 9.35 -1.17 -1.61
C LYS A 44 8.77 -1.57 -0.24
N GLU A 45 7.85 -0.77 0.31
CA GLU A 45 7.16 -1.08 1.56
C GLU A 45 6.29 -2.35 1.42
N LEU A 46 5.52 -2.47 0.35
CA LEU A 46 4.72 -3.67 0.07
C LEU A 46 5.59 -4.92 -0.03
N GLN A 47 6.67 -4.86 -0.82
CA GLN A 47 7.62 -5.96 -0.99
C GLN A 47 8.29 -6.35 0.33
N GLY A 48 8.78 -5.37 1.09
CA GLY A 48 9.41 -5.62 2.39
C GLY A 48 8.44 -6.20 3.42
N SER A 49 7.19 -5.73 3.43
CA SER A 49 6.14 -6.28 4.31
C SER A 49 5.82 -7.74 3.97
N GLN A 50 5.74 -8.07 2.66
CA GLN A 50 5.54 -9.43 2.20
C GLN A 50 6.72 -10.34 2.53
N GLU A 51 7.96 -9.85 2.39
CA GLU A 51 9.18 -10.58 2.70
C GLU A 51 9.24 -11.03 4.16
N VAL A 52 8.71 -10.26 5.11
CA VAL A 52 8.62 -10.65 6.54
C VAL A 52 7.84 -11.95 6.73
N ILE A 53 6.84 -12.21 5.88
CA ILE A 53 6.03 -13.44 5.92
C ILE A 53 6.71 -14.53 5.09
N GLN A 54 7.14 -14.21 3.86
CA GLN A 54 7.72 -15.16 2.91
C GLN A 54 9.06 -15.75 3.39
N SER A 55 9.90 -14.95 4.03
CA SER A 55 11.19 -15.40 4.60
C SER A 55 11.05 -16.52 5.63
N LYS A 56 9.85 -16.75 6.17
CA LYS A 56 9.56 -17.81 7.13
C LYS A 56 8.72 -18.96 6.55
N GLY A 57 8.52 -18.96 5.23
CA GLY A 57 7.80 -19.97 4.47
C GLY A 57 6.37 -19.58 4.07
N GLY A 58 5.94 -18.33 4.28
CA GLY A 58 4.60 -17.91 3.89
C GLY A 58 3.49 -18.46 4.79
N LEU A 59 2.24 -18.22 4.40
CA LEU A 59 1.08 -18.88 5.00
C LEU A 59 1.07 -20.38 4.67
N TRP A 60 1.59 -20.79 3.51
CA TRP A 60 1.81 -22.20 3.18
C TRP A 60 2.66 -22.88 4.26
N GLY A 61 3.88 -22.39 4.51
CA GLY A 61 4.80 -22.98 5.48
C GLY A 61 4.33 -22.87 6.92
N TYR A 62 3.55 -21.82 7.23
CA TYR A 62 2.86 -21.70 8.51
C TYR A 62 1.86 -22.85 8.77
N LEU A 63 1.06 -23.21 7.77
CA LEU A 63 0.13 -24.33 7.86
C LEU A 63 0.84 -25.68 7.79
N GLU A 64 1.89 -25.79 6.97
CA GLU A 64 2.65 -27.03 6.79
C GLU A 64 3.32 -27.50 8.09
N LYS A 65 3.72 -26.55 8.94
CA LYS A 65 4.33 -26.81 10.25
C LYS A 65 3.31 -27.19 11.34
N SER A 66 2.01 -27.03 11.09
CA SER A 66 0.96 -27.33 12.06
C SER A 66 0.54 -28.79 11.99
N GLY A 67 0.48 -29.47 13.13
CA GLY A 67 -0.02 -30.84 13.18
C GLY A 67 -1.49 -30.97 12.79
N SER A 68 -2.29 -29.92 13.04
CA SER A 68 -3.75 -29.93 12.85
C SER A 68 -4.25 -29.26 11.55
N LEU A 69 -3.40 -28.46 10.90
CA LEU A 69 -3.75 -27.64 9.74
C LEU A 69 -2.96 -27.96 8.47
N LYS A 70 -1.99 -28.89 8.51
CA LYS A 70 -1.17 -29.29 7.36
C LYS A 70 -2.01 -29.69 6.13
N ASP A 71 -3.18 -30.30 6.34
CA ASP A 71 -4.10 -30.67 5.25
C ASP A 71 -4.68 -29.47 4.49
N LYS A 72 -4.49 -28.25 5.02
CA LYS A 72 -4.93 -26.98 4.45
C LYS A 72 -3.78 -26.13 3.91
N SER A 73 -2.53 -26.61 3.87
CA SER A 73 -1.39 -25.82 3.38
C SER A 73 -1.58 -25.24 1.98
N ILE A 74 -2.31 -25.93 1.10
CA ILE A 74 -2.63 -25.42 -0.24
C ILE A 74 -3.46 -24.13 -0.19
N LEU A 75 -4.36 -23.97 0.79
CA LEU A 75 -5.07 -22.70 1.00
C LEU A 75 -4.08 -21.57 1.32
N GLY A 76 -3.10 -21.85 2.20
CA GLY A 76 -2.03 -20.90 2.51
C GLY A 76 -1.25 -20.48 1.27
N LEU A 77 -0.86 -21.45 0.44
CA LEU A 77 -0.14 -21.19 -0.81
C LEU A 77 -0.96 -20.35 -1.80
N GLN A 78 -2.26 -20.60 -1.90
CA GLN A 78 -3.16 -19.80 -2.74
C GLN A 78 -3.22 -18.35 -2.27
N ILE A 79 -3.34 -18.12 -0.96
CA ILE A 79 -3.36 -16.77 -0.38
C ILE A 79 -2.00 -16.08 -0.62
N ASP A 80 -0.89 -16.78 -0.41
CA ASP A 80 0.46 -16.27 -0.68
C ASP A 80 0.59 -15.79 -2.14
N GLY A 81 0.11 -16.60 -3.10
CA GLY A 81 0.11 -16.24 -4.52
C GLY A 81 -0.82 -15.07 -4.87
N LYS A 82 -1.99 -14.98 -4.22
CA LYS A 82 -2.92 -13.85 -4.41
C LYS A 82 -2.33 -12.54 -3.90
N LEU A 83 -1.71 -12.54 -2.72
CA LEU A 83 -0.99 -11.38 -2.18
C LEU A 83 0.14 -10.94 -3.12
N GLN A 84 0.93 -11.89 -3.61
CA GLN A 84 1.99 -11.59 -4.58
C GLN A 84 1.44 -10.94 -5.85
N ARG A 85 0.29 -11.43 -6.35
CA ARG A 85 -0.35 -10.84 -7.53
C ARG A 85 -0.75 -9.39 -7.31
N LEU A 86 -1.29 -9.04 -6.14
CA LEU A 86 -1.60 -7.63 -5.82
C LEU A 86 -0.36 -6.73 -5.89
N ILE A 87 0.78 -7.20 -5.39
CA ILE A 87 2.05 -6.45 -5.44
C ILE A 87 2.52 -6.29 -6.90
N VAL A 88 2.46 -7.36 -7.70
CA VAL A 88 2.83 -7.32 -9.12
C VAL A 88 1.90 -6.40 -9.92
N THR A 89 0.59 -6.40 -9.64
CA THR A 89 -0.35 -5.46 -10.26
C THR A 89 -0.01 -4.02 -9.88
N PHE A 90 0.34 -3.77 -8.61
CA PHE A 90 0.79 -2.45 -8.15
C PHE A 90 2.07 -1.99 -8.87
N GLU A 91 3.05 -2.87 -9.02
CA GLU A 91 4.28 -2.63 -9.77
C GLU A 91 3.99 -2.33 -11.25
N SER A 92 3.14 -3.12 -11.91
CA SER A 92 2.78 -2.92 -13.30
C SER A 92 2.07 -1.58 -13.54
N LEU A 93 1.22 -1.16 -12.62
CA LEU A 93 0.60 0.18 -12.65
C LEU A 93 1.65 1.30 -12.63
N CYS A 94 2.70 1.14 -11.82
CA CYS A 94 3.82 2.07 -11.78
C CYS A 94 4.62 2.10 -13.08
N GLU A 95 4.94 0.94 -13.65
CA GLU A 95 5.67 0.82 -14.92
C GLU A 95 4.88 1.42 -16.10
N GLN A 96 3.55 1.27 -16.09
CA GLN A 96 2.66 1.82 -17.11
C GLN A 96 2.41 3.33 -16.94
N GLY A 97 2.96 3.99 -15.93
CA GLY A 97 2.68 5.39 -15.58
C GLY A 97 1.26 5.63 -15.03
N LYS A 98 0.47 4.56 -14.85
CA LYS A 98 -0.85 4.58 -14.20
C LYS A 98 -0.65 4.58 -12.69
N THR A 99 -0.15 5.70 -12.18
CA THR A 99 0.24 5.87 -10.78
C THR A 99 -0.81 5.30 -9.82
N PRO A 100 -0.45 4.30 -8.97
CA PRO A 100 -1.33 3.77 -7.95
C PRO A 100 -1.77 4.84 -6.95
N THR A 101 -3.00 4.72 -6.44
CA THR A 101 -3.47 5.65 -5.41
C THR A 101 -2.92 5.29 -4.02
N PRO A 102 -2.76 6.27 -3.12
CA PRO A 102 -2.44 6.00 -1.71
C PRO A 102 -3.44 5.05 -1.03
N LYS A 103 -4.71 5.11 -1.44
CA LYS A 103 -5.75 4.20 -0.98
C LYS A 103 -5.45 2.75 -1.38
N LEU A 104 -5.08 2.51 -2.65
CA LEU A 104 -4.73 1.18 -3.12
C LEU A 104 -3.51 0.64 -2.36
N HIS A 105 -2.47 1.45 -2.21
CA HIS A 105 -1.30 1.08 -1.42
C HIS A 105 -1.69 0.64 0.01
N GLY A 106 -2.48 1.47 0.71
CA GLY A 106 -2.95 1.16 2.06
C GLY A 106 -3.79 -0.10 2.15
N LEU A 107 -4.63 -0.38 1.14
CA LEU A 107 -5.43 -1.61 1.08
C LEU A 107 -4.55 -2.85 0.93
N VAL A 108 -3.58 -2.83 0.00
CA VAL A 108 -2.66 -3.97 -0.19
C VAL A 108 -1.81 -4.17 1.07
N LEU A 109 -1.27 -3.10 1.64
CA LEU A 109 -0.47 -3.16 2.86
C LEU A 109 -1.28 -3.71 4.04
N GLY A 110 -2.55 -3.32 4.16
CA GLY A 110 -3.48 -3.84 5.16
C GLY A 110 -3.67 -5.36 5.05
N LEU A 111 -3.89 -5.89 3.84
CA LEU A 111 -4.05 -7.32 3.60
C LEU A 111 -2.79 -8.12 3.95
N ILE A 112 -1.59 -7.59 3.63
CA ILE A 112 -0.32 -8.19 4.07
C ILE A 112 -0.21 -8.14 5.61
N GLY A 113 -0.65 -7.04 6.22
CA GLY A 113 -0.73 -6.91 7.67
C GLY A 113 -1.63 -7.95 8.33
N ASP A 114 -2.81 -8.21 7.76
CA ASP A 114 -3.74 -9.25 8.23
C ASP A 114 -3.12 -10.64 8.11
N ALA A 115 -2.45 -10.94 7.00
CA ALA A 115 -1.68 -12.18 6.83
C ALA A 115 -0.61 -12.33 7.93
N ARG A 116 0.12 -11.25 8.23
CA ARG A 116 1.12 -11.23 9.30
C ARG A 116 0.50 -11.46 10.68
N MET A 117 -0.68 -10.93 10.95
CA MET A 117 -1.38 -11.12 12.23
C MET A 117 -1.82 -12.57 12.44
N ILE A 118 -2.20 -13.28 11.37
CA ILE A 118 -2.46 -14.72 11.40
C ILE A 118 -1.14 -15.45 11.66
N PHE A 119 -0.12 -15.15 10.85
CA PHE A 119 1.19 -15.79 10.88
C PHE A 119 1.92 -15.67 12.23
N ASN A 120 1.82 -14.52 12.91
CA ASN A 120 2.54 -14.25 14.17
C ASN A 120 2.03 -15.08 15.36
N ARG A 121 0.89 -15.76 15.24
CA ARG A 121 0.33 -16.60 16.31
C ARG A 121 0.55 -18.07 15.95
N ALA A 122 1.07 -18.87 16.87
CA ALA A 122 1.24 -20.30 16.62
C ALA A 122 -0.09 -20.97 16.20
N ALA A 123 -0.06 -21.69 15.08
CA ALA A 123 -1.22 -22.34 14.49
C ALA A 123 -1.89 -23.32 15.45
N ASP A 124 -1.11 -24.21 16.05
CA ASP A 124 -1.61 -25.26 16.95
C ASP A 124 -2.09 -24.73 18.32
N ARG A 125 -1.86 -23.44 18.63
CA ARG A 125 -2.39 -22.79 19.84
C ARG A 125 -3.76 -22.15 19.60
N GLN A 126 -4.29 -22.23 18.39
CA GLN A 126 -5.58 -21.66 18.02
C GLN A 126 -6.53 -22.78 17.60
N PRO A 127 -7.85 -22.64 17.87
CA PRO A 127 -8.83 -23.57 17.31
C PRO A 127 -8.74 -23.59 15.79
N LYS A 128 -8.69 -24.78 15.19
CA LYS A 128 -8.55 -25.00 13.74
C LYS A 128 -9.51 -24.13 12.94
N ASP A 129 -10.80 -24.16 13.30
CA ASP A 129 -11.85 -23.45 12.58
C ASP A 129 -11.66 -21.93 12.61
N LYS A 130 -11.15 -21.37 13.71
CA LYS A 130 -10.86 -19.93 13.81
C LYS A 130 -9.70 -19.50 12.94
N VAL A 131 -8.70 -20.36 12.74
CA VAL A 131 -7.59 -20.08 11.81
C VAL A 131 -8.10 -20.12 10.38
N LEU A 132 -8.92 -21.12 10.04
CA LEU A 132 -9.49 -21.26 8.70
C LEU A 132 -10.47 -20.13 8.37
N GLU A 133 -11.31 -19.71 9.31
CA GLU A 133 -12.20 -18.56 9.15
C GLU A 133 -11.41 -17.29 8.78
N LYS A 134 -10.31 -17.01 9.50
CA LYS A 134 -9.44 -15.86 9.20
C LYS A 134 -8.77 -15.98 7.84
N LEU A 135 -8.27 -17.15 7.46
CA LEU A 135 -7.64 -17.38 6.16
C LEU A 135 -8.64 -17.22 5.02
N ASN A 136 -9.85 -17.75 5.17
CA ASN A 136 -10.91 -17.60 4.18
C ASN A 136 -11.37 -16.14 4.06
N GLY A 137 -11.52 -15.44 5.19
CA GLY A 137 -11.81 -14.01 5.21
C GLY A 137 -10.74 -13.20 4.49
N LEU A 138 -9.46 -13.48 4.78
CA LEU A 138 -8.33 -12.85 4.10
C LEU A 138 -8.37 -13.13 2.58
N SER A 139 -8.54 -14.40 2.17
CA SER A 139 -8.62 -14.76 0.76
C SER A 139 -9.75 -13.99 0.05
N LYS A 140 -10.93 -13.90 0.70
CA LYS A 140 -12.08 -13.18 0.16
C LYS A 140 -11.78 -11.69 -0.01
N ASN A 141 -11.18 -11.05 1.00
CA ASN A 141 -10.86 -9.63 0.94
C ASN A 141 -9.82 -9.33 -0.16
N ILE A 142 -8.88 -10.25 -0.39
CA ILE A 142 -7.95 -10.14 -1.52
C ILE A 142 -8.69 -10.24 -2.85
N ASP A 143 -9.60 -11.21 -2.99
CA ASP A 143 -10.39 -11.37 -4.22
C ASP A 143 -11.29 -10.17 -4.51
N GLU A 144 -11.91 -9.58 -3.48
CA GLU A 144 -12.69 -8.36 -3.58
C GLU A 144 -11.86 -7.16 -4.04
N LEU A 145 -10.62 -7.03 -3.55
CA LEU A 145 -9.71 -5.99 -4.00
C LEU A 145 -9.23 -6.25 -5.43
N GLN A 146 -8.85 -7.49 -5.75
CA GLN A 146 -8.33 -7.87 -7.06
C GLN A 146 -9.38 -7.61 -8.16
N ALA A 147 -10.66 -7.87 -7.89
CA ALA A 147 -11.75 -7.60 -8.83
C ALA A 147 -11.96 -6.11 -9.16
N GLN A 148 -11.39 -5.19 -8.37
CA GLN A 148 -11.44 -3.75 -8.61
C GLN A 148 -10.22 -3.23 -9.40
N LEU A 149 -9.22 -4.08 -9.62
CA LEU A 149 -7.99 -3.71 -10.30
C LEU A 149 -8.06 -4.04 -11.79
N PRO A 150 -7.36 -3.29 -12.64
CA PRO A 150 -7.24 -3.64 -14.05
C PRO A 150 -6.50 -4.98 -14.21
N ASP A 151 -6.94 -5.76 -15.20
CA ASP A 151 -6.33 -7.05 -15.59
C ASP A 151 -4.87 -6.90 -16.08
#